data_AF-A0A499UYE8-F1
#
_entry.id   AF-A0A499UYE8-F1
#
_cell.length_a   1.000
_cell.length_b   1.000
_cell.length_c   1.000
_cell.angle_alpha   90.00
_cell.angle_beta   90.00
_cell.angle_gamma   90.00
#
_symmetry.space_group_name_H-M   'P 1'
#
loop_
_entity.id
_entity.type
_entity.pdbx_description
1 polymer ?
#
loop_
_entity_poly.entity_id
_entity_poly.type
_entity_poly.pdbx_seq_one_letter_code
_entity_poly.pdbx_strand_id
1 'polypeptide(L)'
;MRRGEQSAVPAADSAEQYPYTPREQESVDGWLGGVVHGTPGTVRTGLTDLQKHTGTDELMLTTLIHDFGARERSYALLAEEFGLSS
;
A
#
# COMPACT_ATOMS: atom_id res chain seq x y z
N MET A 1 -12.49 -20.07 3.33
CA MET A 1 -11.05 -20.27 3.07
C MET A 1 -10.73 -19.65 1.71
N ARG A 2 -9.76 -18.71 1.62
CA ARG A 2 -9.26 -18.26 0.32
C ARG A 2 -8.48 -19.44 -0.30
N ARG A 3 -8.93 -19.93 -1.44
CA ARG A 3 -8.22 -20.94 -2.23
C ARG A 3 -6.86 -20.32 -2.59
N GLY A 4 -5.76 -20.95 -2.21
CA GLY A 4 -4.39 -20.40 -2.25
C GLY A 4 -3.82 -20.13 -3.65
N GLU A 5 -4.64 -19.72 -4.60
CA GLU A 5 -4.21 -19.18 -5.88
C GLU A 5 -3.73 -17.75 -5.60
N GLN A 6 -2.41 -17.59 -5.47
CA GLN A 6 -1.77 -16.28 -5.50
C GLN A 6 -1.90 -15.73 -6.92
N SER A 7 -3.05 -15.11 -7.22
CA SER A 7 -3.20 -14.38 -8.46
C SER A 7 -2.27 -13.17 -8.44
N ALA A 8 -1.65 -12.86 -9.58
CA ALA A 8 -0.80 -11.68 -9.70
C ALA A 8 -1.57 -10.42 -9.31
N VAL A 9 -0.90 -9.46 -8.66
CA VAL A 9 -1.48 -8.15 -8.41
C VAL A 9 -1.86 -7.55 -9.78
N PRO A 10 -3.10 -7.12 -10.01
CA PRO A 10 -3.49 -6.58 -11.31
C PRO A 10 -2.77 -5.26 -11.59
N ALA A 11 -2.59 -4.94 -12.88
CA ALA A 11 -2.17 -3.60 -13.30
C ALA A 11 -3.23 -2.56 -12.88
N ALA A 12 -2.78 -1.33 -12.59
CA ALA A 12 -3.66 -0.26 -12.11
C ALA A 12 -4.84 -0.01 -13.07
N ASP A 13 -4.57 0.16 -14.36
CA ASP A 13 -5.60 0.39 -15.38
C ASP A 13 -6.65 -0.75 -15.44
N SER A 14 -6.21 -1.99 -15.20
CA SER A 14 -7.11 -3.15 -15.17
C SER A 14 -8.01 -3.13 -13.94
N ALA A 15 -7.50 -2.68 -12.79
CA ALA A 15 -8.30 -2.52 -11.58
C ALA A 15 -9.30 -1.36 -11.72
N GLU A 16 -8.88 -0.23 -12.29
CA GLU A 16 -9.76 0.93 -12.52
C GLU A 16 -10.95 0.62 -13.45
N GLN A 17 -10.73 -0.23 -14.45
CA GLN A 17 -11.76 -0.63 -15.42
C GLN A 17 -12.59 -1.82 -14.96
N TYR A 18 -12.23 -2.47 -13.85
CA TYR A 18 -12.94 -3.65 -13.36
C TYR A 18 -14.30 -3.24 -12.75
N PRO A 19 -15.43 -3.80 -13.23
CA PRO A 19 -16.75 -3.44 -12.73
C PRO A 19 -17.02 -4.16 -11.40
N TYR A 20 -16.50 -3.61 -10.30
CA TYR A 20 -16.71 -4.15 -8.96
C TYR A 20 -18.20 -4.24 -8.61
N THR A 21 -18.64 -5.41 -8.15
CA THR A 21 -19.92 -5.53 -7.46
C THR A 21 -19.86 -4.84 -6.10
N PRO A 22 -20.99 -4.42 -5.51
CA PRO A 22 -20.99 -3.78 -4.18
C PRO A 22 -20.27 -4.62 -3.10
N ARG A 23 -20.45 -5.95 -3.15
CA ARG A 23 -19.79 -6.90 -2.25
C ARG A 23 -18.27 -6.94 -2.44
N GLU A 24 -17.79 -6.87 -3.67
CA GLU A 24 -16.35 -6.81 -3.94
C GLU A 24 -15.77 -5.47 -3.50
N GLN A 25 -16.50 -4.36 -3.72
CA GLN A 25 -16.09 -3.04 -3.25
C GLN A 25 -15.94 -3.01 -1.72
N GLU A 26 -16.92 -3.52 -0.96
CA GLU A 26 -16.81 -3.65 0.50
C GLU A 26 -15.57 -4.46 0.93
N SER A 27 -15.23 -5.50 0.15
CA SER A 27 -14.05 -6.33 0.41
C SER A 27 -12.74 -5.57 0.14
N VAL A 28 -12.72 -4.75 -0.91
CA VAL A 28 -11.58 -3.86 -1.24
C VAL A 28 -11.42 -2.81 -0.16
N ASP A 29 -12.50 -2.12 0.20
CA ASP A 29 -12.49 -1.06 1.23
C ASP A 29 -12.05 -1.61 2.59
N GLY A 30 -12.53 -2.81 2.96
CA GLY A 30 -12.13 -3.48 4.19
C GLY A 30 -10.65 -3.89 4.22
N TRP A 31 -10.09 -4.26 3.06
CA TRP A 31 -8.65 -4.54 2.96
C TRP A 31 -7.82 -3.25 2.99
N LEU A 32 -8.24 -2.21 2.25
CA LEU A 32 -7.57 -0.91 2.20
C LEU A 32 -7.60 -0.19 3.55
N GLY A 33 -8.61 -0.43 4.40
CA GLY A 33 -8.66 0.12 5.76
C GLY A 33 -7.48 -0.30 6.66
N GLY A 34 -6.77 -1.39 6.31
CA GLY A 34 -5.54 -1.81 6.99
C GLY A 34 -4.24 -1.38 6.29
N VAL A 35 -4.33 -0.62 5.20
CA VAL A 35 -3.18 -0.22 4.37
C VAL A 35 -2.98 1.29 4.48
N VAL A 36 -1.74 1.71 4.69
CA VAL A 36 -1.38 3.13 4.59
C VAL A 36 -1.06 3.44 3.13
N HIS A 37 -1.86 4.29 2.48
CA HIS A 37 -1.68 4.68 1.07
C HIS A 37 -2.03 6.14 0.84
N GLY A 38 -1.54 6.72 -0.27
CA GLY A 38 -1.82 8.11 -0.66
C GLY A 38 -0.57 8.84 -1.14
N THR A 39 -0.54 10.16 -0.92
CA THR A 39 0.64 10.99 -1.22
C THR A 39 1.80 10.66 -0.25
N PRO A 40 3.06 11.00 -0.59
CA PRO A 40 4.20 10.74 0.30
C PRO A 40 3.98 11.29 1.72
N GLY A 41 3.50 12.54 1.85
CA GLY A 41 3.18 13.15 3.15
C GLY A 41 2.08 12.40 3.91
N THR A 42 1.02 11.97 3.23
CA THR A 42 -0.05 11.14 3.84
C THR A 42 0.51 9.83 4.38
N VAL A 43 1.37 9.17 3.60
CA VAL A 43 1.99 7.90 4.01
C VAL A 43 2.94 8.11 5.19
N ARG A 44 3.76 9.17 5.19
CA ARG A 44 4.61 9.52 6.32
C ARG A 44 3.82 9.73 7.60
N THR A 45 2.73 10.49 7.55
CA THR A 45 1.85 10.70 8.71
C THR A 45 1.31 9.36 9.21
N GLY A 46 0.73 8.54 8.32
CA GLY A 46 0.18 7.24 8.69
C GLY A 46 1.20 6.29 9.32
N LEU A 47 2.41 6.20 8.76
CA LEU A 47 3.49 5.37 9.31
C LEU A 47 4.00 5.90 10.66
N THR A 48 4.12 7.23 10.81
CA THR A 48 4.53 7.84 12.07
C THR A 48 3.50 7.58 13.17
N ASP A 49 2.22 7.65 12.84
CA ASP A 49 1.15 7.38 13.80
C ASP A 49 1.06 5.88 14.15
N LEU A 50 1.29 4.99 13.17
CA LEU A 50 1.42 3.56 13.42
C LEU A 50 2.60 3.24 14.36
N GLN A 51 3.76 3.87 14.13
CA GLN A 51 4.93 3.73 15.00
C GLN A 51 4.59 4.16 16.44
N LYS A 52 4.00 5.34 16.63
CA LYS A 52 3.60 5.85 17.95
C LYS A 52 2.60 4.93 18.64
N HIS A 53 1.62 4.41 17.90
CA HIS A 53 0.57 3.55 18.45
C HIS A 53 1.13 2.20 18.91
N THR A 54 2.09 1.64 18.16
CA THR A 54 2.70 0.34 18.46
C THR A 54 3.89 0.43 19.43
N GLY A 55 4.52 1.61 19.54
CA GLY A 55 5.73 1.82 20.33
C GLY A 55 6.97 1.12 19.75
N THR A 56 6.96 0.78 18.45
CA THR A 56 8.08 0.10 17.79
C THR A 56 9.20 1.07 17.44
N ASP A 57 10.44 0.60 17.51
CA ASP A 57 11.61 1.33 17.07
C ASP A 57 11.77 1.31 15.55
N GLU A 58 11.23 0.28 14.88
CA GLU A 58 11.38 0.06 13.44
C GLU A 58 10.08 -0.43 12.78
N LEU A 59 9.91 -0.10 11.50
CA LEU A 59 8.83 -0.58 10.64
C LEU A 59 9.40 -1.23 9.39
N MET A 60 8.95 -2.46 9.09
CA MET A 60 9.22 -3.10 7.81
C MET A 60 8.07 -2.84 6.84
N LEU A 61 8.39 -2.35 5.65
CA LEU A 61 7.38 -2.00 4.64
C LEU A 61 7.26 -3.08 3.58
N THR A 62 6.03 -3.41 3.21
CA THR A 62 5.72 -4.25 2.05
C THR A 62 4.71 -3.53 1.17
N THR A 63 4.87 -3.65 -0.14
CA THR A 63 3.98 -3.06 -1.13
C THR A 63 3.54 -4.11 -2.14
N LEU A 64 2.24 -4.11 -2.44
CA LEU A 64 1.61 -4.97 -3.44
C LEU A 64 1.34 -4.14 -4.69
N ILE A 65 2.39 -3.87 -5.46
CA ILE A 65 2.34 -3.09 -6.71
C ILE A 65 2.75 -4.04 -7.83
N HIS A 66 1.95 -4.10 -8.90
CA HIS A 66 2.21 -4.95 -10.06
C HIS A 66 3.55 -4.60 -10.75
N ASP A 67 3.75 -3.31 -11.04
CA ASP A 67 4.94 -2.83 -11.75
C ASP A 67 6.14 -2.65 -10.82
N PHE A 68 7.30 -3.16 -11.24
CA PHE A 68 8.53 -3.08 -10.46
C PHE A 68 9.04 -1.64 -10.32
N GLY A 69 9.02 -0.87 -11.41
CA GLY A 69 9.52 0.52 -11.41
C GLY A 69 8.66 1.43 -10.54
N ALA A 70 7.35 1.26 -10.58
CA ALA A 70 6.41 1.94 -9.69
C ALA A 70 6.65 1.56 -8.21
N ARG A 71 6.98 0.30 -7.94
CA ARG A 71 7.34 -0.16 -6.59
C ARG A 71 8.62 0.50 -6.08
N GLU A 72 9.68 0.52 -6.89
CA GLU A 72 10.93 1.19 -6.55
C GLU A 72 10.73 2.69 -6.31
N ARG A 73 9.99 3.36 -7.20
CA ARG A 73 9.64 4.78 -7.06
C ARG A 73 8.85 5.07 -5.78
N SER A 74 7.92 4.20 -5.39
CA SER A 74 7.15 4.34 -4.16
C SER A 74 8.07 4.37 -2.93
N TYR A 75 9.06 3.47 -2.87
CA TYR A 75 10.05 3.48 -1.79
C TYR A 75 10.97 4.71 -1.85
N ALA A 76 11.40 5.13 -3.04
CA ALA A 76 12.23 6.33 -3.20
C ALA A 76 11.53 7.59 -2.69
N LEU A 77 10.25 7.80 -3.08
CA LEU A 77 9.45 8.92 -2.61
C LEU A 77 9.30 8.94 -1.08
N LEU A 78 9.14 7.76 -0.48
CA LEU A 78 9.03 7.65 0.96
C LEU A 78 10.38 7.90 1.65
N ALA A 79 11.48 7.38 1.09
CA ALA A 79 12.82 7.64 1.60
C ALA A 79 13.14 9.13 1.57
N GLU A 80 12.82 9.83 0.49
CA GLU A 80 12.94 11.29 0.38
C GLU A 80 12.13 12.02 1.44
N GLU A 81 10.87 11.63 1.63
CA GLU A 81 9.98 12.23 2.61
C GLU A 81 10.49 12.04 4.06
N PHE A 82 11.18 10.93 4.35
CA PHE A 82 11.85 10.69 5.62
C PHE A 82 13.29 11.22 5.71
N GLY A 83 13.82 11.84 4.65
CA GLY A 83 15.20 12.34 4.60
C GLY A 83 16.26 11.24 4.62
N LEU A 84 15.93 10.05 4.10
CA LEU A 84 16.81 8.87 4.04
C LEU A 84 17.51 8.72 2.67
N SER A 85 17.15 9.54 1.68
CA SER A 85 17.84 9.58 0.39
C SER A 85 19.22 10.25 0.54
N SER A 86 20.25 9.56 0.05
CA SER A 86 21.63 10.06 -0.06
C SER A 86 21.88 10.78 -1.37
#